data_AF-A0A1G5FN87-F1
#
_entry.id   AF-A0A1G5FN87-F1
#
_cell.length_a   1.000
_cell.length_b   1.000
_cell.length_c   1.000
_cell.angle_alpha   90.00
_cell.angle_beta   90.00
_cell.angle_gamma   90.00
#
_symmetry.space_group_name_H-M   'P 1'
#
loop_
_entity.id
_entity.type
_entity.pdbx_description
1 polymer ?
#
loop_
_entity_poly.entity_id
_entity_poly.type
_entity_poly.pdbx_seq_one_letter_code
_entity_poly.pdbx_strand_id
1 'polypeptide(L)'
;MLQLSYLGIAFAIVFYFVFGICVRLMALNDHTRNKARLAILITSFTIVTMSSLFAGLLNLNREKFILGVFFILISVTVFIILAAILIELHHIKTKVKMRRFMVLFDIVDRFINEGKTRDEILSYLVEIQKLTLKEARDFLDFISDPTNYKFLSDVNEKIHEAQILGRSK
;
A
#
# COMPACT_ATOMS: atom_id res chain seq x y z
N MET A 1 -34.58 -6.98 -34.35
CA MET A 1 -35.21 -7.03 -33.01
C MET A 1 -34.35 -7.74 -31.97
N LEU A 2 -33.91 -9.00 -32.17
CA LEU A 2 -33.10 -9.72 -31.15
C LEU A 2 -31.79 -9.02 -30.74
N GLN A 3 -31.06 -8.38 -31.66
CA GLN A 3 -29.82 -7.67 -31.32
C GLN A 3 -30.04 -6.47 -30.40
N LEU A 4 -31.19 -5.79 -30.50
CA LEU A 4 -31.52 -4.63 -29.68
C LEU A 4 -31.90 -5.06 -28.25
N SER A 5 -32.60 -6.19 -28.12
CA SER A 5 -32.95 -6.77 -26.81
C SER A 5 -31.73 -7.38 -26.10
N TYR A 6 -30.80 -8.02 -26.81
CA TYR A 6 -29.53 -8.44 -26.21
C TYR A 6 -28.69 -7.25 -25.73
N LEU A 7 -28.68 -6.15 -26.48
CA LEU A 7 -28.01 -4.91 -26.07
C LEU A 7 -28.66 -4.31 -24.81
N GLY A 8 -29.99 -4.31 -24.74
CA GLY A 8 -30.75 -3.85 -23.57
C GLY A 8 -30.50 -4.70 -22.32
N ILE A 9 -30.44 -6.03 -22.45
CA ILE A 9 -30.13 -6.94 -21.33
C ILE A 9 -28.68 -6.73 -20.85
N ALA A 10 -27.72 -6.63 -21.77
CA ALA A 10 -26.34 -6.37 -21.43
C ALA A 10 -26.17 -5.01 -20.72
N PHE A 11 -26.84 -3.97 -21.22
CA PHE A 11 -26.85 -2.65 -20.59
C PHE A 11 -27.46 -2.69 -19.19
N ALA A 12 -28.60 -3.36 -19.00
CA ALA A 12 -29.25 -3.48 -17.70
C ALA A 12 -28.37 -4.23 -16.69
N ILE A 13 -27.70 -5.31 -17.09
CA ILE A 13 -26.79 -6.07 -16.22
C ILE A 13 -25.61 -5.19 -15.79
N VAL A 14 -24.96 -4.50 -16.73
CA VAL A 14 -23.84 -3.60 -16.42
C VAL A 14 -24.32 -2.46 -15.53
N PHE A 15 -25.47 -1.86 -15.83
CA PHE A 15 -26.03 -0.76 -15.04
C PHE A 15 -26.35 -1.20 -13.60
N TYR A 16 -27.07 -2.30 -13.40
CA TYR A 16 -27.38 -2.80 -12.05
C TYR A 16 -26.12 -3.18 -11.26
N PHE A 17 -25.13 -3.78 -11.92
CA PHE A 17 -23.91 -4.19 -11.25
C PHE A 17 -23.05 -2.99 -10.85
N VAL A 18 -22.83 -2.04 -11.77
CA VAL A 18 -22.06 -0.81 -11.51
C VAL A 18 -22.78 0.06 -10.49
N PHE A 19 -24.10 0.27 -10.65
CA PHE A 19 -24.90 1.07 -9.73
C PHE A 19 -24.93 0.45 -8.33
N GLY A 20 -25.12 -0.87 -8.21
CA GLY A 20 -25.09 -1.58 -6.94
C GLY A 20 -23.74 -1.47 -6.21
N ILE A 21 -22.63 -1.52 -6.96
CA ILE A 21 -21.28 -1.28 -6.42
C ILE A 21 -21.14 0.18 -5.98
N CYS A 22 -21.57 1.15 -6.78
CA CYS A 22 -21.50 2.57 -6.45
C CYS A 22 -22.27 2.90 -5.17
N VAL A 23 -23.49 2.39 -5.01
CA VAL A 23 -24.31 2.61 -3.80
C VAL A 23 -23.63 2.01 -2.56
N ARG A 24 -23.10 0.79 -2.65
CA ARG A 24 -22.33 0.18 -1.55
C ARG A 24 -21.06 0.96 -1.21
N LEU A 25 -20.37 1.50 -2.21
CA LEU A 25 -19.18 2.34 -2.02
C LEU A 25 -19.51 3.67 -1.34
N MET A 26 -20.69 4.24 -1.60
CA MET A 26 -21.12 5.51 -1.02
C MET A 26 -21.48 5.37 0.47
N ALA A 27 -21.97 4.21 0.89
CA ALA A 27 -22.32 3.90 2.28
C ALA A 27 -21.10 3.62 3.20
N LEU A 28 -19.89 3.55 2.65
CA LEU A 28 -18.67 3.25 3.41
C LEU A 28 -18.02 4.53 3.95
N ASN A 29 -17.43 4.43 5.14
CA ASN A 29 -16.57 5.47 5.72
C ASN A 29 -15.41 5.83 4.77
N ASP A 30 -14.95 7.08 4.79
CA ASP A 30 -13.99 7.64 3.82
C ASP A 30 -12.71 6.81 3.67
N HIS A 31 -12.15 6.33 4.79
CA HIS A 31 -10.97 5.45 4.76
C HIS A 31 -11.27 4.14 4.02
N THR A 32 -12.37 3.47 4.36
CA THR A 32 -12.74 2.18 3.75
C THR A 32 -13.11 2.35 2.29
N ARG A 33 -13.78 3.46 1.95
CA ARG A 33 -14.12 3.85 0.58
C ARG A 33 -12.87 4.08 -0.27
N ASN A 34 -11.87 4.81 0.25
CA ASN A 34 -10.60 5.03 -0.47
C ASN A 34 -9.80 3.73 -0.65
N LYS A 35 -9.81 2.84 0.35
CA LYS A 35 -9.22 1.50 0.22
C LYS A 35 -9.92 0.66 -0.86
N ALA A 36 -11.25 0.69 -0.90
CA ALA A 36 -12.03 -0.01 -1.91
C ALA A 36 -11.82 0.57 -3.32
N ARG A 37 -11.75 1.90 -3.45
CA ARG A 37 -11.39 2.58 -4.72
C ARG A 37 -10.02 2.15 -5.23
N LEU A 38 -9.03 2.11 -4.35
CA LEU A 38 -7.69 1.64 -4.71
C LEU A 38 -7.69 0.18 -5.16
N ALA A 39 -8.43 -0.68 -4.46
CA ALA A 39 -8.56 -2.09 -4.85
C ALA A 39 -9.21 -2.23 -6.23
N ILE A 40 -10.31 -1.52 -6.50
CA ILE A 40 -10.99 -1.52 -7.81
C ILE A 40 -10.05 -1.05 -8.90
N LEU A 41 -9.27 0.00 -8.65
CA LEU A 41 -8.29 0.52 -9.59
C LEU A 41 -7.24 -0.55 -9.90
N ILE A 42 -6.60 -1.13 -8.90
CA ILE A 42 -5.59 -2.20 -9.07
C ILE A 42 -6.18 -3.38 -9.86
N THR A 43 -7.38 -3.83 -9.51
CA THR A 43 -8.05 -4.94 -10.22
C THR A 43 -8.33 -4.58 -11.68
N SER A 44 -8.80 -3.36 -11.95
CA SER A 44 -9.10 -2.90 -13.31
C SER A 44 -7.84 -2.84 -14.18
N PHE A 45 -6.74 -2.26 -13.65
CA PHE A 45 -5.45 -2.22 -14.35
C PHE A 45 -4.90 -3.63 -14.60
N THR A 46 -5.04 -4.55 -13.64
CA THR A 46 -4.64 -5.96 -13.81
C THR A 46 -5.44 -6.64 -14.92
N ILE A 47 -6.78 -6.47 -14.94
CA ILE A 47 -7.65 -7.05 -15.96
C ILE A 47 -7.29 -6.50 -17.34
N VAL A 48 -7.10 -5.18 -17.48
CA VAL A 48 -6.72 -4.56 -18.76
C VAL A 48 -5.36 -5.08 -19.23
N THR A 49 -4.39 -5.19 -18.34
CA THR A 49 -3.06 -5.73 -18.66
C THR A 49 -3.17 -7.15 -19.20
N MET A 50 -3.83 -8.06 -18.47
CA MET A 50 -3.97 -9.45 -18.90
C MET A 50 -4.78 -9.57 -20.19
N SER A 51 -5.90 -8.85 -20.28
CA SER A 51 -6.78 -8.90 -21.46
C SER A 51 -6.10 -8.37 -22.71
N SER A 52 -5.32 -7.29 -22.60
CA SER A 52 -4.54 -6.73 -23.71
C SER A 52 -3.37 -7.64 -24.09
N LEU A 53 -2.69 -8.28 -23.13
CA LEU A 53 -1.67 -9.28 -23.42
C LEU A 53 -2.23 -10.46 -24.22
N PHE A 54 -3.33 -11.05 -23.75
CA PHE A 54 -3.99 -12.16 -24.44
C PHE A 54 -4.54 -11.75 -25.81
N ALA A 55 -5.13 -10.56 -25.93
CA ALA A 55 -5.56 -10.03 -27.21
C ALA A 55 -4.38 -9.82 -28.17
N GLY A 56 -3.24 -9.37 -27.67
CA GLY A 56 -2.00 -9.23 -28.42
C GLY A 56 -1.51 -10.57 -28.97
N LEU A 57 -1.37 -11.57 -28.10
CA LEU A 57 -0.94 -12.92 -28.47
C LEU A 57 -1.91 -13.59 -29.46
N LEU A 58 -3.23 -13.46 -29.26
CA LEU A 58 -4.24 -13.99 -30.18
C LEU A 58 -4.19 -13.34 -31.56
N ASN A 59 -3.95 -12.03 -31.64
CA ASN A 59 -3.84 -11.34 -32.93
C ASN A 59 -2.54 -11.68 -33.66
N LEU A 60 -1.42 -11.87 -32.95
CA LEU A 60 -0.18 -12.38 -33.54
C LEU A 60 -0.36 -13.78 -34.12
N ASN A 61 -1.04 -14.68 -33.41
CA ASN A 61 -1.32 -16.04 -33.88
C ASN A 61 -2.26 -16.06 -35.10
N ARG A 62 -3.06 -15.01 -35.32
CA ARG A 62 -3.93 -14.84 -36.49
C ARG A 62 -3.29 -14.03 -37.61
N GLU A 63 -1.96 -13.88 -37.60
CA GLU A 63 -1.16 -13.11 -38.58
C GLU A 63 -1.52 -11.62 -38.65
N LYS A 64 -2.30 -11.10 -37.69
CA LYS A 64 -2.65 -9.68 -37.57
C LYS A 64 -1.57 -8.95 -36.79
N PHE A 65 -0.37 -8.87 -37.35
CA PHE A 65 0.82 -8.34 -36.68
C PHE A 65 0.65 -6.94 -36.10
N ILE A 66 0.06 -6.01 -36.85
CA ILE A 66 -0.14 -4.62 -36.42
C ILE A 66 -1.01 -4.56 -35.14
N LEU A 67 -2.14 -5.27 -35.14
CA LEU A 67 -3.03 -5.33 -33.97
C LEU A 67 -2.38 -6.06 -32.80
N GLY A 68 -1.63 -7.14 -33.08
CA GLY A 68 -0.88 -7.88 -32.06
C GLY A 68 0.12 -7.00 -31.32
N VAL A 69 0.97 -6.29 -32.07
CA VAL A 69 1.96 -5.36 -31.50
C VAL A 69 1.27 -4.22 -30.74
N PHE A 70 0.20 -3.65 -31.28
CA PHE A 70 -0.54 -2.58 -30.62
C PHE A 70 -1.10 -3.00 -29.25
N PHE A 71 -1.74 -4.17 -29.16
CA PHE A 71 -2.28 -4.67 -27.89
C PHE A 71 -1.18 -5.04 -26.89
N ILE A 72 -0.04 -5.56 -27.35
CA ILE A 72 1.13 -5.80 -26.49
C ILE A 72 1.67 -4.49 -25.92
N LEU A 73 1.80 -3.44 -26.75
CA LEU A 73 2.24 -2.12 -26.29
C LEU A 73 1.30 -1.57 -25.22
N ILE A 74 -0.02 -1.66 -25.43
CA ILE A 74 -1.02 -1.27 -24.42
C ILE A 74 -0.79 -2.05 -23.11
N SER A 75 -0.62 -3.37 -23.18
CA SER A 75 -0.36 -4.19 -22.01
C SER A 75 0.88 -3.73 -21.25
N VAL A 76 1.97 -3.44 -21.95
CA VAL A 76 3.23 -2.99 -21.33
C VAL A 76 3.05 -1.62 -20.67
N THR A 77 2.39 -0.67 -21.34
CA THR A 77 2.14 0.67 -20.77
C THR A 77 1.29 0.59 -19.50
N VAL A 78 0.20 -0.18 -19.52
CA VAL A 78 -0.68 -0.34 -18.36
C VAL A 78 0.05 -1.07 -17.22
N PHE A 79 0.89 -2.05 -17.54
CA PHE A 79 1.73 -2.74 -16.56
C PHE A 79 2.72 -1.80 -15.86
N ILE A 80 3.37 -0.89 -16.59
CA ILE A 80 4.29 0.09 -16.00
C ILE A 80 3.55 1.00 -15.01
N ILE A 81 2.35 1.47 -15.36
CA ILE A 81 1.52 2.29 -14.47
C ILE A 81 1.15 1.50 -13.20
N LEU A 82 0.74 0.24 -13.36
CA LEU A 82 0.41 -0.63 -12.24
C LEU A 82 1.62 -0.85 -11.31
N ALA A 83 2.80 -1.08 -11.88
CA ALA A 83 4.04 -1.25 -11.13
C ALA A 83 4.39 0.02 -10.33
N ALA A 84 4.27 1.21 -10.93
CA ALA A 84 4.50 2.48 -10.25
C ALA A 84 3.57 2.66 -9.03
N ILE A 85 2.27 2.38 -9.19
CA ILE A 85 1.29 2.45 -8.08
C ILE A 85 1.67 1.49 -6.95
N LEU A 86 2.09 0.27 -7.27
CA LEU A 86 2.48 -0.72 -6.26
C LEU A 86 3.75 -0.31 -5.51
N ILE A 87 4.74 0.25 -6.21
CA ILE A 87 5.97 0.78 -5.61
C ILE A 87 5.64 1.93 -4.66
N GLU A 88 4.80 2.88 -5.08
CA GLU A 88 4.42 4.02 -4.25
C GLU A 88 3.63 3.57 -3.01
N LEU A 89 2.70 2.62 -3.17
CA LEU A 89 1.97 2.05 -2.05
C LEU A 89 2.90 1.31 -1.07
N HIS A 90 3.90 0.59 -1.59
CA HIS A 90 4.92 -0.05 -0.76
C HIS A 90 5.74 0.99 0.01
N HIS A 91 6.19 2.04 -0.66
CA HIS A 91 6.96 3.12 -0.04
C HIS A 91 6.17 3.83 1.07
N ILE A 92 4.87 4.10 0.85
CA ILE A 92 3.99 4.68 1.88
C ILE A 92 3.90 3.75 3.10
N LYS A 93 3.66 2.45 2.90
CA LYS A 93 3.60 1.48 4.00
C LYS A 93 4.92 1.42 4.78
N THR A 94 6.04 1.41 4.08
CA THR A 94 7.37 1.40 4.68
C THR A 94 7.62 2.68 5.48
N LYS A 95 7.26 3.85 4.95
CA LYS A 95 7.36 5.14 5.66
C LYS A 95 6.51 5.17 6.93
N VAL A 96 5.28 4.65 6.89
CA VAL A 96 4.41 4.55 8.06
C VAL A 96 4.99 3.59 9.11
N LYS A 97 5.51 2.43 8.67
CA LYS A 97 6.16 1.47 9.58
C LYS A 97 7.39 2.09 10.25
N MET A 98 8.23 2.78 9.48
CA MET A 98 9.41 3.48 9.98
C MET A 98 9.02 4.57 11.00
N ARG A 99 7.99 5.37 10.71
CA ARG A 99 7.48 6.38 11.66
C ARG A 99 7.01 5.75 12.96
N ARG A 100 6.25 4.65 12.90
CA ARG A 100 5.78 3.96 14.11
C ARG A 100 6.95 3.40 14.92
N PHE A 101 7.95 2.83 14.24
CA PHE A 101 9.17 2.34 14.87
C PHE A 101 9.96 3.45 15.56
N MET A 102 10.08 4.61 14.90
CA MET A 102 10.71 5.81 15.45
C MET A 102 10.03 6.32 16.72
N VAL A 103 8.69 6.41 16.72
CA VAL A 103 7.94 6.79 17.93
C VAL A 103 8.14 5.76 19.06
N LEU A 104 8.22 4.47 18.72
CA LEU A 104 8.50 3.42 19.69
C LEU A 104 9.90 3.57 20.30
N PHE A 105 10.89 3.88 19.47
CA PHE A 105 12.26 4.18 19.90
C PHE A 105 12.28 5.36 20.87
N ASP A 106 11.62 6.49 20.56
CA ASP A 106 11.57 7.66 21.45
C ASP A 106 11.01 7.36 22.84
N ILE A 107 9.94 6.55 22.89
CA ILE A 107 9.30 6.17 24.15
C ILE A 107 10.23 5.29 24.98
N VAL A 108 10.88 4.33 24.33
CA VAL A 108 11.79 3.39 25.01
C VAL A 108 13.07 4.09 25.44
N ASP A 109 13.63 4.96 24.60
CA ASP A 109 14.79 5.78 24.94
C ASP A 109 14.52 6.65 26.18
N ARG A 110 13.35 7.30 26.23
CA ARG A 110 12.92 8.02 27.43
C ARG A 110 12.85 7.11 28.66
N PHE A 111 12.32 5.90 28.54
CA PHE A 111 12.25 4.95 29.66
C PHE A 111 13.62 4.46 30.13
N ILE A 112 14.58 4.28 29.22
CA ILE A 112 15.97 3.96 29.56
C ILE A 112 16.59 5.13 30.34
N ASN A 113 16.39 6.37 29.87
CA ASN A 113 16.89 7.57 30.54
C ASN A 113 16.22 7.85 31.89
N GLU A 114 14.96 7.44 32.07
CA GLU A 114 14.24 7.44 33.35
C GLU A 114 14.73 6.35 34.33
N GLY A 115 15.62 5.46 33.89
CA GLY A 115 16.17 4.37 34.71
C GLY A 115 15.24 3.17 34.89
N LYS A 116 14.24 3.00 34.01
CA LYS A 116 13.33 1.85 34.07
C LYS A 116 14.05 0.55 33.78
N THR A 117 13.58 -0.53 34.42
CA THR A 117 14.11 -1.86 34.22
C THR A 117 13.71 -2.43 32.86
N ARG A 118 14.53 -3.36 32.35
CA ARG A 118 14.27 -4.03 31.07
C ARG A 118 12.92 -4.76 31.05
N ASP A 119 12.52 -5.32 32.19
CA ASP A 119 11.25 -6.04 32.33
C ASP A 119 10.04 -5.10 32.27
N GLU A 120 10.13 -3.90 32.85
CA GLU A 120 9.09 -2.86 32.76
C GLU A 120 8.91 -2.37 31.31
N ILE A 121 10.02 -2.18 30.59
CA ILE A 121 9.98 -1.79 29.18
C ILE A 121 9.37 -2.92 28.34
N LEU A 122 9.73 -4.18 28.63
CA LEU A 122 9.19 -5.34 27.91
C LEU A 122 7.68 -5.53 28.15
N SER A 123 7.22 -5.35 29.40
CA SER A 123 5.78 -5.33 29.73
C SER A 123 5.07 -4.20 28.98
N TYR A 124 5.63 -2.99 28.92
CA TYR A 124 5.06 -1.89 28.13
C TYR A 124 4.93 -2.24 26.64
N LEU A 125 5.96 -2.83 26.04
CA LEU A 125 5.95 -3.21 24.62
C LEU A 125 4.92 -4.30 24.31
N VAL A 126 4.77 -5.28 25.19
CA VAL A 126 3.85 -6.42 24.99
C VAL A 126 2.40 -6.05 25.32
N GLU A 127 2.16 -5.35 26.43
CA GLU A 127 0.81 -5.10 26.94
C GLU A 127 0.17 -3.86 26.31
N ILE A 128 0.93 -2.77 26.16
CA ILE A 128 0.41 -1.48 25.69
C ILE A 128 0.57 -1.35 24.18
N GLN A 129 1.75 -1.63 23.65
CA GLN A 129 2.01 -1.55 22.21
C GLN A 129 1.56 -2.80 21.45
N LYS A 130 1.13 -3.85 22.17
CA LYS A 130 0.62 -5.12 21.63
C LYS A 130 1.58 -5.80 20.66
N LEU A 131 2.89 -5.65 20.89
CA LEU A 131 3.91 -6.44 20.18
C LEU A 131 3.88 -7.88 20.68
N THR A 132 4.22 -8.82 19.81
CA THR A 132 4.49 -10.18 20.28
C THR A 132 5.73 -10.18 21.18
N LEU A 133 5.81 -11.13 22.12
CA LEU A 133 6.94 -11.20 23.06
C LEU A 133 8.29 -11.37 22.34
N LYS A 134 8.29 -12.06 21.20
CA LYS A 134 9.45 -12.17 20.32
C LYS A 134 9.84 -10.83 19.71
N GLU A 135 8.89 -10.11 19.09
CA GLU A 135 9.16 -8.80 18.48
C GLU A 135 9.62 -7.76 19.50
N ALA A 136 9.06 -7.77 20.71
CA ALA A 136 9.48 -6.87 21.78
C ALA A 136 10.93 -7.16 22.24
N ARG A 137 11.31 -8.45 22.34
CA ARG A 137 12.67 -8.84 22.68
C ARG A 137 13.65 -8.50 21.57
N ASP A 138 13.33 -8.84 20.32
CA ASP A 138 14.16 -8.54 19.15
C ASP A 138 14.36 -7.01 19.01
N PHE A 139 13.31 -6.21 19.29
CA PHE A 139 13.41 -4.75 19.33
C PHE A 139 14.36 -4.26 20.44
N LEU A 140 14.22 -4.79 21.65
CA LEU A 140 15.08 -4.44 22.78
C LEU A 140 16.54 -4.82 22.52
N ASP A 141 16.78 -6.01 21.96
CA ASP A 141 18.13 -6.46 21.60
C ASP A 141 18.73 -5.59 20.49
N PHE A 142 17.91 -5.17 19.51
CA PHE A 142 18.34 -4.27 18.45
C PHE A 142 18.79 -2.90 18.99
N ILE A 143 18.03 -2.28 19.88
CA ILE A 143 18.37 -0.98 20.47
C ILE A 143 19.44 -1.06 21.57
N SER A 144 19.70 -2.25 22.11
CA SER A 144 20.77 -2.47 23.08
C SER A 144 22.16 -2.49 22.43
N ASP A 145 22.23 -2.69 21.11
CA ASP A 145 23.47 -2.54 20.35
C ASP A 145 23.81 -1.04 20.22
N PRO A 146 24.98 -0.60 20.73
CA PRO A 146 25.39 0.81 20.67
C PRO A 146 25.43 1.40 19.26
N THR A 147 25.72 0.57 18.25
CA THR A 147 25.80 0.99 16.84
C THR A 147 24.41 1.33 16.29
N ASN A 148 23.45 0.45 16.56
CA ASN A 148 22.07 0.62 16.10
C ASN A 148 21.38 1.73 16.87
N TYR A 149 21.61 1.83 18.18
CA TYR A 149 21.11 2.92 19.00
C TYR A 149 21.56 4.28 18.46
N LYS A 150 22.87 4.44 18.20
CA LYS A 150 23.41 5.70 17.67
C LYS A 150 22.83 6.02 16.29
N PHE A 151 22.72 5.03 15.41
CA PHE A 151 22.08 5.21 14.10
C PHE A 151 20.63 5.71 14.22
N LEU A 152 19.83 5.11 15.11
CA LEU A 152 18.44 5.52 15.30
C LEU A 152 18.33 6.92 15.91
N SER A 153 19.19 7.25 16.87
CA SER A 153 19.27 8.60 17.46
C SER A 153 19.60 9.65 16.40
N ASP A 154 20.64 9.42 15.58
CA ASP A 154 21.06 10.34 14.52
C ASP A 154 19.96 10.52 13.44
N VAL A 155 19.23 9.45 13.14
CA VAL A 155 18.09 9.49 12.21
C VAL A 155 16.92 10.27 12.81
N ASN A 156 16.67 10.14 14.11
CA ASN A 156 15.63 10.87 14.81
C ASN A 156 15.86 12.38 14.77
N GLU A 157 17.09 12.78 15.10
CA GLU A 157 17.49 14.18 15.14
C GLU A 157 17.27 14.85 13.78
N LYS A 158 17.73 14.21 12.71
CA LYS A 158 17.50 14.68 11.33
C LYS A 158 16.02 14.76 10.95
N ILE A 159 15.18 13.84 11.44
CA ILE A 159 13.74 13.88 11.21
C ILE A 159 13.12 15.06 11.96
N HIS A 160 13.58 15.34 13.18
CA HIS A 160 13.12 16.47 13.97
C HIS A 160 13.50 17.81 13.32
N GLU A 161 14.76 17.93 12.89
CA GLU A 161 15.26 19.08 12.12
C GLU A 161 14.44 19.32 10.84
N ALA A 162 14.16 18.27 10.08
CA ALA A 162 13.35 18.36 8.86
C ALA A 162 11.89 18.79 9.15
N GLN A 163 11.31 18.40 10.29
CA GLN A 163 9.97 18.84 10.69
C GLN A 163 9.94 20.32 11.11
N ILE A 164 10.99 20.80 11.77
CA ILE A 164 11.14 22.21 12.16
C ILE A 164 11.28 23.07 10.89
N LEU A 165 12.13 22.67 9.95
CA LEU A 165 12.30 23.35 8.66
C LEU A 165 11.03 23.31 7.79
N GLY A 166 10.28 22.21 7.83
CA GLY A 166 9.02 22.06 7.08
C GLY A 166 7.83 22.86 7.63
N ARG A 167 7.87 23.30 8.90
CA ARG A 167 6.85 24.19 9.51
C ARG A 167 7.13 25.69 9.30
N SER A 168 8.31 26.03 8.77
CA SER A 168 8.72 27.41 8.48
C SER A 168 8.37 27.88 7.06
N LYS A 169 7.58 27.09 6.31
CA LYS A 169 6.95 27.46 5.03
C LYS A 169 5.44 27.45 5.20
#